data_AF-A0A353WJM7-F1
#
_entry.id   AF-A0A353WJM7-F1
#
_cell.length_a   1.000
_cell.length_b   1.000
_cell.length_c   1.000
_cell.angle_alpha   90.00
_cell.angle_beta   90.00
_cell.angle_gamma   90.00
#
_symmetry.space_group_name_H-M   'P 1'
#
loop_
_entity.id
_entity.type
_entity.pdbx_description
1 polymer ?
#
loop_
_entity_poly.entity_id
_entity_poly.type
_entity_poly.pdbx_seq_one_letter_code
_entity_poly.pdbx_strand_id
1 'polypeptide(L)'
;MNNFLDNFYEVLFSPDKAFARLRETPPLFQGFLLVLFISILGPLLNFKVFNGPITLVWLSLSIFGAIFFGVLSWLFFAFFLDLIASIFGQSGRIKTFLTLSAFALIPWIFLGPIELFKTAG
;
A
#
# COMPACT_ATOMS: atom_id res chain seq x y z
N MET A 1 13.90 14.62 12.00
CA MET A 1 13.94 13.25 11.43
C MET A 1 12.52 12.73 11.56
N ASN A 2 11.71 12.83 10.51
CA ASN A 2 10.30 12.43 10.61
C ASN A 2 10.25 10.92 10.61
N ASN A 3 9.84 10.34 11.73
CA ASN A 3 9.79 8.89 11.86
C ASN A 3 8.62 8.36 11.00
N PHE A 4 8.77 7.14 10.49
CA PHE A 4 7.70 6.46 9.74
C PHE A 4 6.37 6.46 10.52
N LEU A 5 6.43 6.27 11.83
CA LEU A 5 5.27 6.27 12.72
C LEU A 5 4.58 7.63 12.81
N ASP A 6 5.33 8.73 12.74
CA ASP A 6 4.77 10.08 12.77
C ASP A 6 3.97 10.31 11.48
N ASN A 7 4.54 9.97 10.32
CA ASN A 7 3.84 10.05 9.04
C ASN A 7 2.61 9.13 9.01
N PHE A 8 2.72 7.93 9.55
CA PHE A 8 1.62 6.98 9.65
C PHE A 8 0.46 7.52 10.49
N TYR A 9 0.78 8.05 11.67
CA TYR A 9 -0.19 8.64 12.59
C TYR A 9 -0.84 9.88 12.00
N GLU A 10 -0.05 10.80 11.45
CA GLU A 10 -0.57 12.03 10.84
C GLU A 10 -1.50 11.72 9.66
N VAL A 11 -1.22 10.70 8.84
CA VAL A 11 -2.14 10.30 7.75
C VAL A 11 -3.50 9.83 8.28
N LEU A 12 -3.52 9.15 9.42
CA LEU A 12 -4.77 8.65 10.01
C LEU A 12 -5.60 9.75 10.68
N PHE A 13 -4.95 10.68 11.39
CA PHE A 13 -5.64 11.64 12.25
C PHE A 13 -5.61 13.08 11.72
N SER A 14 -4.78 13.39 10.74
CA SER A 14 -4.62 14.72 10.15
C SER A 14 -4.22 14.64 8.67
N PRO A 15 -5.01 13.95 7.82
CA PRO A 15 -4.63 13.60 6.46
C PRO A 15 -4.22 14.82 5.61
N ASP A 16 -4.96 15.94 5.68
CA ASP A 16 -4.67 17.12 4.86
C ASP A 16 -3.25 17.65 5.08
N LYS A 17 -2.82 17.73 6.34
CA LYS A 17 -1.48 18.20 6.72
C LYS A 17 -0.41 17.18 6.35
N ALA A 18 -0.69 15.90 6.58
CA ALA A 18 0.20 14.80 6.22
C ALA A 18 0.46 14.74 4.70
N PHE A 19 -0.59 14.75 3.87
CA PHE A 19 -0.44 14.67 2.42
C PHE A 19 0.24 15.92 1.83
N ALA A 20 0.02 17.11 2.40
CA ALA A 20 0.77 18.31 2.04
C ALA A 20 2.28 18.14 2.31
N ARG A 21 2.66 17.65 3.50
CA ARG A 21 4.05 17.39 3.85
C ARG A 21 4.69 16.28 3.00
N LEU A 22 3.98 15.17 2.79
CA LEU A 22 4.43 14.05 1.94
C LEU A 22 4.62 14.46 0.49
N ARG A 23 3.89 15.49 0.01
CA ARG A 23 4.07 16.07 -1.31
C ARG A 23 5.37 16.85 -1.43
N GLU A 24 5.75 17.61 -0.40
CA GLU A 24 6.96 18.45 -0.38
C GLU A 24 8.24 17.60 -0.24
N THR A 25 8.22 16.63 0.69
CA THR A 25 9.34 15.73 0.93
C THR A 25 8.88 14.29 0.82
N PRO A 26 8.84 13.69 -0.39
CA PRO A 26 8.25 12.36 -0.60
C PRO A 26 9.18 11.22 -0.13
N PRO A 27 8.87 10.50 0.99
CA PRO A 27 9.64 9.36 1.43
C PRO A 27 9.29 8.09 0.63
N LEU A 28 9.80 7.98 -0.60
CA LEU A 28 9.49 6.88 -1.52
C LEU A 28 9.76 5.48 -0.92
N PHE A 29 10.84 5.34 -0.13
CA PHE A 29 11.16 4.08 0.54
C PHE A 29 10.11 3.68 1.59
N GLN A 30 9.56 4.65 2.33
CA GLN A 30 8.48 4.38 3.29
C GLN A 30 7.21 3.93 2.56
N GLY A 31 6.87 4.57 1.44
CA GLY A 31 5.74 4.17 0.60
C GLY A 31 5.90 2.74 0.06
N PHE A 32 7.10 2.39 -0.42
CA PHE A 32 7.41 1.04 -0.88
C PHE A 32 7.19 -0.02 0.22
N LEU A 33 7.72 0.20 1.43
CA LEU A 33 7.51 -0.69 2.57
C LEU A 33 6.02 -0.86 2.89
N LEU A 34 5.25 0.21 2.78
CA LEU A 34 3.81 0.21 3.04
C LEU A 34 3.04 -0.64 2.03
N VAL A 35 3.38 -0.51 0.74
CA VAL A 35 2.79 -1.33 -0.33
C VAL A 35 3.15 -2.81 -0.15
N LEU A 36 4.40 -3.13 0.19
CA LEU A 36 4.80 -4.51 0.51
C LEU A 36 3.96 -5.08 1.64
N PHE A 37 3.84 -4.33 2.74
CA PHE A 37 3.08 -4.75 3.91
C PHE A 37 1.59 -4.96 3.60
N ILE A 38 0.96 -4.05 2.87
CA ILE A 38 -0.46 -4.16 2.52
C ILE A 38 -0.70 -5.31 1.53
N SER A 39 0.22 -5.52 0.57
CA SER A 39 0.08 -6.58 -0.42
C SER A 39 0.04 -7.97 0.22
N ILE A 40 0.73 -8.17 1.34
CA ILE A 40 0.73 -9.46 2.04
C ILE A 40 -0.46 -9.67 2.97
N LEU A 41 -1.21 -8.62 3.34
CA LEU A 41 -2.33 -8.74 4.28
C LEU A 41 -3.42 -9.69 3.74
N GLY A 42 -3.81 -9.55 2.47
CA GLY A 42 -4.85 -10.40 1.88
C GLY A 42 -4.54 -11.90 1.95
N PRO A 43 -3.40 -12.35 1.41
CA PRO A 43 -2.98 -13.76 1.50
C PRO A 43 -2.84 -14.25 2.95
N LEU A 44 -2.31 -13.41 3.85
CA LEU A 44 -2.10 -13.75 5.25
C LEU A 44 -3.42 -13.99 6.00
N LEU A 45 -4.42 -13.13 5.76
CA LEU A 45 -5.73 -13.23 6.42
C LEU A 45 -6.54 -14.44 5.92
N ASN A 46 -6.35 -14.86 4.67
CA ASN A 46 -7.02 -16.01 4.07
C ASN A 46 -6.34 -17.36 4.37
N PHE A 47 -5.30 -17.40 5.21
CA PHE A 47 -4.53 -18.61 5.52
C PHE A 47 -5.38 -19.76 6.11
N LYS A 48 -6.49 -19.46 6.79
CA LYS A 48 -7.38 -20.47 7.40
C LYS A 48 -8.03 -21.45 6.39
N VAL A 49 -8.01 -21.15 5.09
CA VAL A 49 -8.61 -22.01 4.05
C VAL A 49 -7.75 -23.26 3.78
N PHE A 50 -6.52 -23.30 4.30
CA PHE A 50 -5.50 -24.23 3.84
C PHE A 50 -5.08 -25.23 4.95
N ASN A 51 -5.71 -26.42 4.97
CA ASN A 51 -5.34 -27.54 5.88
C ASN A 51 -4.55 -28.64 5.12
N GLY A 52 -3.22 -28.70 5.25
CA GLY A 52 -2.37 -29.78 4.70
C GLY A 52 -0.92 -29.35 4.37
N PRO A 53 0.04 -30.25 4.06
CA PRO A 53 1.44 -29.87 3.80
C PRO A 53 1.66 -29.11 2.48
N ILE A 54 0.78 -29.29 1.50
CA ILE A 54 0.80 -28.56 0.21
C ILE A 54 0.52 -27.05 0.42
N THR A 55 -0.07 -26.68 1.55
CA THR A 55 -0.55 -25.33 1.85
C THR A 55 0.54 -24.28 2.02
N LEU A 56 1.69 -24.67 2.58
CA LEU A 56 2.79 -23.74 2.82
C LEU A 56 3.38 -23.24 1.50
N VAL A 57 3.43 -24.13 0.50
CA VAL A 57 3.89 -23.81 -0.85
C VAL A 57 2.90 -22.84 -1.52
N TRP A 58 1.59 -23.12 -1.46
CA TRP A 58 0.58 -22.21 -2.00
C TRP A 58 0.55 -20.85 -1.28
N LEU A 59 0.76 -20.82 0.03
CA LEU A 59 0.88 -19.58 0.79
C LEU A 59 2.10 -18.78 0.31
N SER A 60 3.28 -19.42 0.19
CA SER A 60 4.48 -18.72 -0.28
C SER A 60 4.31 -18.16 -1.70
N LEU A 61 3.67 -18.92 -2.60
CA LEU A 61 3.39 -18.49 -3.97
C LEU A 61 2.38 -17.35 -4.01
N SER A 62 1.34 -17.40 -3.19
CA SER A 62 0.33 -16.33 -3.11
C SER A 62 0.90 -15.05 -2.49
N ILE A 63 1.74 -15.14 -1.45
CA ILE A 63 2.47 -13.99 -0.89
C ILE A 63 3.39 -13.38 -1.94
N PHE A 64 4.20 -14.20 -2.61
CA PHE A 64 5.12 -13.72 -3.65
C PHE A 64 4.36 -13.05 -4.80
N GLY A 65 3.29 -13.70 -5.29
CA GLY A 65 2.41 -13.15 -6.32
C GLY A 65 1.77 -11.84 -5.88
N ALA A 66 1.25 -11.76 -4.66
CA ALA A 66 0.61 -10.55 -4.14
C ALA A 66 1.61 -9.40 -4.02
N ILE A 67 2.83 -9.65 -3.53
CA ILE A 67 3.90 -8.65 -3.50
C ILE A 67 4.22 -8.16 -4.93
N PHE A 68 4.45 -9.10 -5.86
CA PHE A 68 4.82 -8.76 -7.23
C PHE A 68 3.73 -7.94 -7.92
N PHE A 69 2.49 -8.42 -7.92
CA PHE A 69 1.36 -7.73 -8.55
C PHE A 69 0.98 -6.44 -7.81
N GLY A 70 1.11 -6.40 -6.48
CA GLY A 70 0.86 -5.20 -5.69
C GLY A 70 1.85 -4.07 -6.01
N VAL A 71 3.14 -4.37 -6.04
CA VAL A 71 4.18 -3.41 -6.44
C VAL A 71 4.00 -3.00 -7.91
N LEU A 72 3.72 -3.96 -8.80
CA LEU A 72 3.51 -3.68 -10.21
C LEU A 72 2.31 -2.75 -10.43
N SER A 73 1.16 -3.05 -9.81
CA SER A 73 -0.05 -2.22 -9.88
C SER A 73 0.18 -0.82 -9.32
N TRP A 74 0.90 -0.70 -8.21
CA TRP A 74 1.28 0.59 -7.63
C TRP A 74 2.13 1.44 -8.56
N LEU A 75 3.13 0.83 -9.22
CA LEU A 75 3.95 1.51 -10.24
C LEU A 75 3.11 1.96 -11.44
N PHE A 76 2.25 1.08 -11.96
CA PHE A 76 1.34 1.40 -13.06
C PHE A 76 0.40 2.54 -12.71
N PHE A 77 -0.14 2.56 -11.49
CA PHE A 77 -1.01 3.64 -11.03
C PHE A 77 -0.29 4.99 -11.01
N ALA A 78 0.92 5.05 -10.44
CA ALA A 78 1.68 6.30 -10.40
C ALA A 78 2.10 6.77 -11.81
N PHE A 79 2.46 5.84 -12.69
CA PHE A 79 2.78 6.15 -14.09
C PHE A 79 1.55 6.67 -14.83
N PHE A 80 0.38 6.05 -14.62
CA PHE A 80 -0.88 6.49 -15.20
C PHE A 80 -1.24 7.92 -14.75
N LEU A 81 -1.04 8.24 -13.47
CA LEU A 81 -1.22 9.61 -12.96
C LEU A 81 -0.24 10.61 -13.57
N ASP A 82 1.02 10.22 -13.75
CA ASP A 82 2.03 11.08 -14.39
C ASP A 82 1.70 11.32 -15.88
N LEU A 83 1.14 10.31 -16.57
CA LEU A 83 0.64 10.44 -17.94
C LEU A 83 -0.53 11.44 -17.99
N ILE A 84 -1.52 11.31 -17.10
CA ILE A 84 -2.62 12.29 -17.02
C ILE A 84 -2.05 13.69 -16.75
N ALA A 85 -1.14 13.82 -15.80
CA ALA A 85 -0.56 15.10 -15.45
C ALA A 85 0.24 15.72 -16.61
N SER A 86 0.86 14.89 -17.47
CA SER A 86 1.54 15.33 -18.68
C SER A 86 0.59 15.99 -19.70
N ILE A 87 -0.67 15.53 -19.80
CA ILE A 87 -1.69 16.13 -20.67
C ILE A 87 -2.01 17.57 -20.24
N PHE A 88 -1.89 17.87 -18.94
CA PHE A 88 -2.09 19.20 -18.37
C PHE A 88 -0.79 20.02 -18.24
N GLY A 89 0.32 19.56 -18.85
CA GLY A 89 1.62 20.24 -18.78
C GLY A 89 2.31 20.17 -17.42
N GLN A 90 1.88 19.29 -16.51
CA GLN A 90 2.48 19.08 -15.20
C GLN A 90 3.06 17.66 -15.06
N SER A 91 4.12 17.35 -15.80
CA SER A 91 4.79 16.03 -15.75
C SER A 91 5.96 15.99 -14.74
N GLY A 92 6.45 14.78 -14.43
CA GLY A 92 7.69 14.58 -13.67
C GLY A 92 7.52 14.49 -12.15
N ARG A 93 6.29 14.29 -11.67
CA ARG A 93 5.97 14.17 -10.23
C ARG A 93 5.71 12.74 -9.78
N ILE A 94 6.23 11.76 -10.52
CA ILE A 94 5.99 10.33 -10.25
C ILE A 94 6.35 9.90 -8.81
N LYS A 95 7.43 10.45 -8.23
CA LYS A 95 7.81 10.16 -6.83
C LYS A 95 6.75 10.60 -5.83
N THR A 96 6.14 11.75 -6.08
CA THR A 96 5.02 12.28 -5.31
C THR A 96 3.82 11.35 -5.45
N PHE A 97 3.44 10.98 -6.68
CA PHE A 97 2.31 10.07 -6.89
C PHE A 97 2.51 8.70 -6.23
N LEU A 98 3.71 8.11 -6.34
CA LEU A 98 4.07 6.86 -5.66
C LEU A 98 3.90 6.98 -4.15
N THR A 99 4.42 8.05 -3.56
CA THR A 99 4.34 8.27 -2.12
C THR A 99 2.90 8.49 -1.66
N LEU A 100 2.17 9.44 -2.27
CA LEU A 100 0.81 9.76 -1.85
C LEU A 100 -0.13 8.56 -2.01
N SER A 101 -0.02 7.81 -3.11
CA SER A 101 -0.82 6.60 -3.33
C SER A 101 -0.51 5.49 -2.32
N ALA A 102 0.75 5.29 -1.95
CA ALA A 102 1.11 4.30 -0.92
C ALA A 102 0.52 4.68 0.45
N PHE A 103 0.66 5.94 0.87
CA PHE A 103 0.13 6.40 2.16
C PHE A 103 -1.40 6.45 2.18
N ALA A 104 -2.06 6.66 1.04
CA ALA A 104 -3.52 6.57 0.92
C ALA A 104 -4.07 5.15 1.20
N LEU A 105 -3.22 4.12 1.13
CA LEU A 105 -3.61 2.74 1.46
C LEU A 105 -3.57 2.44 2.96
N ILE A 106 -3.05 3.34 3.82
CA ILE A 106 -2.95 3.12 5.27
C ILE A 106 -4.29 2.70 5.92
N PRO A 107 -5.44 3.33 5.62
CA PRO A 107 -6.72 2.92 6.20
C PRO A 107 -7.07 1.45 5.94
N TRP A 108 -6.59 0.86 4.84
CA TRP A 108 -6.83 -0.54 4.49
C TRP A 108 -6.24 -1.51 5.52
N ILE A 109 -5.16 -1.14 6.20
CA ILE A 109 -4.54 -1.98 7.24
C ILE A 109 -5.55 -2.31 8.35
N PHE A 110 -6.49 -1.40 8.64
CA PHE A 110 -7.54 -1.59 9.65
C PHE A 110 -8.76 -2.33 9.11
N LEU A 111 -8.99 -2.31 7.79
CA LEU A 111 -10.11 -3.01 7.16
C LEU A 111 -9.89 -4.53 7.08
N GLY A 112 -8.65 -4.98 6.90
CA GLY A 112 -8.33 -6.43 6.85
C GLY A 112 -8.82 -7.21 8.08
N PRO A 113 -8.50 -6.79 9.32
CA PRO A 113 -9.04 -7.42 10.53
C PRO A 113 -10.57 -7.38 10.63
N ILE A 114 -11.23 -6.34 10.10
CA ILE A 114 -12.69 -6.22 10.10
C ILE A 114 -13.36 -7.31 9.26
N GLU A 115 -12.74 -7.71 8.15
CA GLU A 115 -13.24 -8.80 7.30
C GLU A 115 -13.20 -10.17 8.01
N LEU A 116 -12.21 -10.39 8.88
CA LEU A 116 -12.17 -11.59 9.73
C LEU A 116 -13.34 -11.66 10.71
N PHE A 117 -13.81 -10.51 11.22
CA PHE A 117 -14.96 -10.47 12.12
C PHE A 117 -16.29 -10.74 11.39
N LYS A 118 -16.40 -10.40 10.10
CA LYS A 118 -17.59 -10.70 9.29
C LYS A 118 -17.76 -12.19 8.95
N THR A 119 -16.68 -12.95 8.95
CA THR A 119 -16.68 -14.40 8.65
C THR A 119 -16.67 -15.28 9.90
N ALA A 120 -16.54 -14.68 11.08
CA ALA A 120 -16.52 -15.38 12.38
C ALA A 120 -17.86 -15.29 13.16
N GLY A 121 -18.90 -14.72 12.56
CA GLY A 121 -20.30 -14.75 13.06
C GLY A 121 -21.21 -15.42 12.05
#